data_AF-A0AAN5HEY7-F1
#
_entry.id   AF-A0AAN5HEY7-F1
#
_cell.length_a   1.000
_cell.length_b   1.000
_cell.length_c   1.000
_cell.angle_alpha   90.00
_cell.angle_beta   90.00
_cell.angle_gamma   90.00
#
_symmetry.space_group_name_H-M   'P 1'
#
loop_
_entity.id
_entity.type
_entity.pdbx_description
1 polymer ?
#
loop_
_entity_poly.entity_id
_entity_poly.type
_entity_poly.pdbx_seq_one_letter_code
_entity_poly.pdbx_strand_id
1 'polypeptide(L)'
;MPNFQPLAIFREFQPEGWVEFFHELICKEMESRRPELVRRVEWAQEVMLAEAELPFEPEFIDDLAAKGLHTLFDVVTRRHEQLVVELGLEETAARRLLDVCYARSDAWEKENGGTIYVR
;
A
#
# COMPACT_ATOMS: atom_id res chain seq x y z
N MET A 1 -11.01 0.23 10.78
CA MET A 1 -9.78 0.29 11.62
C MET A 1 -9.64 1.69 12.21
N PRO A 2 -9.40 1.86 13.52
CA PRO A 2 -9.12 3.17 14.09
C PRO A 2 -7.79 3.70 13.55
N ASN A 3 -7.81 4.88 12.95
CA ASN A 3 -6.64 5.57 12.44
C ASN A 3 -6.05 6.44 13.55
N PHE A 4 -5.06 5.93 14.29
CA PHE A 4 -4.30 6.74 15.24
C PHE A 4 -3.41 7.70 14.44
N GLN A 5 -3.78 8.98 14.40
CA GLN A 5 -2.89 10.04 13.92
C GLN A 5 -1.67 10.06 14.84
N PRO A 6 -0.44 9.86 14.34
CA PRO A 6 0.76 9.96 15.16
C PRO A 6 0.80 11.36 15.77
N LEU A 7 0.82 11.46 17.11
CA LEU A 7 0.99 12.74 17.80
C LEU A 7 2.28 13.39 17.28
N ALA A 8 2.26 14.71 17.04
CA ALA A 8 3.40 15.44 16.45
C ALA A 8 4.72 15.19 17.19
N ILE A 9 4.65 14.97 18.52
CA ILE A 9 5.81 14.63 19.36
C ILE A 9 6.54 13.34 18.93
N PHE A 10 5.84 12.35 18.38
CA PHE A 10 6.45 11.13 17.86
C PHE A 10 7.20 11.35 16.54
N ARG A 11 6.89 12.44 15.81
CA ARG A 11 7.64 12.81 14.60
C ARG A 11 8.88 13.63 14.94
N GLU A 12 8.81 14.46 15.98
CA GLU A 12 9.88 15.39 16.36
C GLU A 12 10.94 14.78 17.28
N PHE A 13 10.57 13.81 18.13
CA PHE A 13 11.43 13.24 19.17
C PHE A 13 11.55 11.72 19.06
N GLN A 14 11.52 11.17 17.85
CA GLN A 14 11.69 9.74 17.68
C GLN A 14 13.15 9.34 17.91
N PRO A 15 13.45 8.45 18.88
CA PRO A 15 14.79 7.93 19.05
C PRO A 15 15.25 7.18 17.79
N GLU A 16 16.52 7.33 17.42
CA GLU A 16 17.11 6.63 16.29
C GLU A 16 16.96 5.10 16.47
N GLY A 17 16.53 4.40 15.43
CA GLY A 17 16.32 2.94 15.45
C GLY A 17 14.95 2.47 15.97
N TRP A 18 14.09 3.36 16.46
CA TRP A 18 12.76 2.95 16.96
C TRP A 18 11.82 2.49 15.86
N VAL A 19 11.85 3.14 14.68
CA VAL A 19 10.97 2.77 13.56
C VAL A 19 11.28 1.35 13.13
N GLU A 20 12.56 1.05 12.95
CA GLU A 20 13.09 -0.25 12.55
C GLU A 20 12.75 -1.30 13.60
N PHE A 21 12.98 -1.02 14.88
CA PHE A 21 12.65 -1.92 15.98
C PHE A 21 11.15 -2.28 16.02
N PHE A 22 10.28 -1.27 15.96
CA PHE A 22 8.83 -1.53 15.99
C PHE A 22 8.36 -2.20 14.71
N HIS A 23 8.94 -1.88 13.55
CA HIS A 23 8.65 -2.56 12.30
C HIS A 23 8.98 -4.06 12.40
N GLU A 24 10.19 -4.42 12.86
CA GLU A 24 10.58 -5.81 13.08
C GLU A 24 9.67 -6.53 14.08
N LEU A 25 9.34 -5.87 15.20
CA LEU A 25 8.46 -6.44 16.22
C LEU A 25 7.05 -6.71 15.67
N ILE A 26 6.49 -5.75 14.92
CA ILE A 26 5.17 -5.88 14.30
C ILE A 26 5.20 -7.02 13.26
N CYS A 27 6.19 -7.05 12.37
CA CYS A 27 6.33 -8.10 11.37
C CYS A 27 6.44 -9.48 12.02
N LYS A 28 7.26 -9.63 13.05
CA LYS A 28 7.43 -10.90 13.79
C LYS A 28 6.13 -11.35 14.46
N GLU A 29 5.42 -10.44 15.10
CA GLU A 29 4.13 -10.74 15.76
C GLU A 29 3.04 -11.08 14.74
N MET A 30 3.03 -10.38 13.60
CA MET A 30 2.10 -10.61 12.49
C MET A 30 2.39 -11.92 11.78
N GLU A 31 3.65 -12.25 11.51
CA GLU A 31 4.05 -13.51 10.87
C GLU A 31 3.64 -14.73 11.72
N SER A 32 3.78 -14.64 13.04
CA SER A 32 3.37 -15.70 13.96
C SER A 32 1.84 -15.95 13.95
N ARG A 33 1.03 -14.94 13.66
CA ARG A 33 -0.45 -15.01 13.81
C ARG A 33 -1.19 -15.03 12.49
N ARG A 34 -0.66 -14.35 11.48
CA ARG A 34 -1.25 -14.01 10.18
C ARG A 34 -0.17 -13.90 9.10
N PRO A 35 0.56 -15.00 8.81
CA PRO A 35 1.64 -15.00 7.82
C PRO A 35 1.17 -14.60 6.41
N GLU A 36 -0.12 -14.77 6.09
CA GLU A 36 -0.73 -14.29 4.85
C GLU A 36 -0.65 -12.76 4.66
N LEU A 37 -0.68 -11.98 5.75
CA LEU A 37 -0.60 -10.53 5.65
C LEU A 37 0.82 -10.05 5.38
N VAL A 38 1.83 -10.73 5.94
CA VAL A 38 3.25 -10.47 5.63
C VAL A 38 3.53 -10.81 4.16
N ARG A 39 3.12 -12.00 3.72
CA ARG A 39 3.27 -12.41 2.32
C ARG A 39 2.55 -11.47 1.34
N ARG A 40 1.39 -10.92 1.71
CA ARG A 40 0.68 -9.92 0.90
C ARG A 40 1.50 -8.65 0.72
N VAL A 41 2.15 -8.18 1.78
CA VAL A 41 2.99 -6.97 1.73
C VAL A 41 4.20 -7.22 0.84
N GLU A 42 4.93 -8.30 1.07
CA GLU A 42 6.11 -8.68 0.27
C GLU A 42 5.74 -8.81 -1.21
N TRP A 43 4.67 -9.55 -1.51
CA TRP A 43 4.15 -9.67 -2.88
C TRP A 43 3.79 -8.31 -3.50
N ALA A 44 3.09 -7.43 -2.77
CA ALA A 44 2.70 -6.13 -3.29
C ALA A 44 3.91 -5.20 -3.56
N GLN A 45 5.02 -5.38 -2.84
CA GLN A 45 6.28 -4.67 -3.06
C GLN A 45 7.02 -5.17 -4.31
N GLU A 46 6.84 -6.44 -4.69
CA GLU A 46 7.46 -7.02 -5.89
C GLU A 46 6.66 -6.74 -7.17
N VAL A 47 5.34 -6.50 -7.06
CA VAL A 47 4.48 -6.25 -8.22
C VAL A 47 4.64 -4.83 -8.74
N MET A 48 5.37 -4.70 -9.85
CA MET A 48 5.53 -3.44 -10.59
C MET A 48 4.25 -3.06 -11.32
N LEU A 49 3.80 -1.81 -11.21
CA LEU A 49 2.60 -1.32 -11.88
C LEU A 49 2.68 -1.46 -13.42
N ALA A 50 3.88 -1.29 -13.98
CA ALA A 50 4.16 -1.46 -15.40
C ALA A 50 4.00 -2.90 -15.91
N GLU A 51 4.14 -3.89 -15.03
CA GLU A 51 4.09 -5.31 -15.36
C GLU A 51 2.79 -5.97 -14.88
N ALA A 52 1.98 -5.26 -14.09
CA ALA A 52 0.80 -5.79 -13.42
C ALA A 52 -0.44 -5.95 -14.32
N GLU A 53 -0.31 -5.71 -15.63
CA GLU A 53 -1.39 -5.79 -16.64
C GLU A 53 -2.67 -5.04 -16.21
N LEU A 54 -2.49 -3.89 -15.56
CA LEU A 54 -3.60 -3.09 -15.07
C LEU A 54 -4.33 -2.42 -16.25
N PRO A 55 -5.65 -2.18 -16.14
CA PRO A 55 -6.45 -1.53 -17.20
C PRO A 55 -6.21 -0.01 -17.25
N PHE A 56 -4.96 0.40 -17.40
CA PHE A 56 -4.53 1.78 -17.54
C PHE A 56 -3.65 1.93 -18.78
N GLU A 57 -3.67 3.12 -19.37
CA GLU A 57 -2.78 3.45 -20.48
C GLU A 57 -1.32 3.50 -20.00
N PRO A 58 -0.34 3.07 -20.82
CA PRO A 58 1.07 3.11 -20.46
C PRO A 58 1.54 4.49 -20.01
N GLU A 59 1.07 5.56 -20.64
CA GLU A 59 1.43 6.94 -20.30
C GLU A 59 0.98 7.33 -18.89
N PHE A 60 -0.16 6.78 -18.43
CA PHE A 60 -0.62 6.98 -17.06
C PHE A 60 0.29 6.24 -16.06
N ILE A 61 0.72 5.02 -16.39
CA ILE A 61 1.65 4.26 -15.55
C ILE A 61 3.02 4.96 -15.47
N ASP A 62 3.51 5.53 -16.57
CA ASP A 62 4.73 6.32 -16.59
C ASP A 62 4.62 7.59 -15.73
N ASP A 63 3.48 8.28 -15.76
CA ASP A 63 3.20 9.44 -14.89
C ASP A 63 3.18 9.03 -13.40
N LEU A 64 2.59 7.89 -13.07
CA LEU A 64 2.64 7.33 -11.71
C LEU A 64 4.09 7.05 -11.28
N ALA A 65 4.90 6.44 -12.16
CA ALA A 65 6.31 6.19 -11.88
C ALA A 65 7.10 7.49 -11.65
N ALA A 66 6.84 8.53 -12.44
CA ALA A 66 7.44 9.86 -12.24
C ALA A 66 7.04 10.50 -10.90
N LYS A 67 5.88 10.12 -10.34
CA LYS A 67 5.38 10.52 -9.01
C LYS A 67 5.83 9.57 -7.88
N GLY A 68 6.75 8.65 -8.14
CA GLY A 68 7.28 7.71 -7.15
C GLY A 68 6.25 6.64 -6.73
N LEU A 69 5.39 6.23 -7.66
CA LEU A 69 4.50 5.07 -7.53
C LEU A 69 4.98 4.00 -8.51
N HIS A 70 5.77 3.04 -8.03
CA HIS A 70 6.37 2.01 -8.89
C HIS A 70 5.68 0.66 -8.71
N THR A 71 5.27 0.38 -7.48
CA THR A 71 4.75 -0.93 -7.07
C THR A 71 3.29 -0.84 -6.65
N LEU A 72 2.62 -1.99 -6.59
CA LEU A 72 1.27 -2.09 -6.05
C LEU A 72 1.23 -1.57 -4.60
N PHE A 73 2.27 -1.87 -3.81
CA PHE A 73 2.41 -1.42 -2.43
C PHE A 73 2.40 0.11 -2.31
N ASP A 74 3.11 0.82 -3.19
CA ASP A 74 3.18 2.28 -3.15
C ASP A 74 1.79 2.94 -3.31
N VAL A 75 0.87 2.26 -4.00
CA VAL A 75 -0.49 2.74 -4.23
C VAL A 75 -1.43 2.35 -3.10
N VAL A 76 -1.50 1.06 -2.73
CA VAL A 76 -2.52 0.54 -1.80
C VAL A 76 -2.32 1.00 -0.36
N THR A 77 -1.13 1.49 -0.03
CA THR A 77 -0.80 2.09 1.27
C THR A 77 -1.19 3.57 1.38
N ARG A 78 -1.50 4.23 0.25
CA ARG A 78 -1.91 5.63 0.22
C ARG A 78 -3.42 5.78 0.34
N ARG A 79 -3.84 6.92 0.87
CA ARG A 79 -5.25 7.35 0.86
C ARG A 79 -5.56 8.12 -0.41
N HIS A 80 -6.84 8.11 -0.79
CA HIS A 80 -7.35 8.90 -1.91
C HIS A 80 -6.92 10.38 -1.82
N GLU A 81 -7.02 10.98 -0.64
CA GLU A 81 -6.59 12.36 -0.40
C GLU A 81 -5.09 12.59 -0.67
N GLN A 82 -4.22 11.63 -0.33
CA GLN A 82 -2.78 11.74 -0.60
C GLN A 82 -2.49 11.66 -2.09
N LEU A 83 -3.21 10.80 -2.82
CA LEU A 83 -3.09 10.72 -4.28
C LEU A 83 -3.50 12.02 -4.96
N VAL A 84 -4.59 12.65 -4.49
CA VAL A 84 -5.10 13.89 -5.07
C VAL A 84 -4.26 15.11 -4.68
N VAL A 85 -4.00 15.29 -3.39
CA VAL A 85 -3.38 16.51 -2.85
C VAL A 85 -1.86 16.47 -2.96
N GLU A 86 -1.23 15.35 -2.60
CA GLU A 86 0.25 15.26 -2.56
C GLU A 86 0.83 14.93 -3.93
N LEU A 87 0.14 14.11 -4.74
CA LEU A 87 0.63 13.67 -6.05
C LEU A 87 -0.06 14.35 -7.23
N GLY A 88 -1.11 15.15 -6.99
CA GLY A 88 -1.80 15.91 -8.02
C GLY A 88 -2.60 15.04 -9.01
N LEU A 89 -3.05 13.86 -8.60
CA LEU A 89 -3.94 13.04 -9.44
C LEU A 89 -5.34 13.63 -9.47
N GLU A 90 -6.01 13.51 -10.61
CA GLU A 90 -7.42 13.88 -10.74
C GLU A 90 -8.28 12.94 -9.87
N GLU A 91 -9.36 13.46 -9.27
CA GLU A 91 -10.12 12.74 -8.24
C GLU A 91 -10.66 11.39 -8.74
N THR A 92 -11.18 11.36 -9.97
CA THR A 92 -11.73 10.13 -10.55
C THR A 92 -10.64 9.13 -10.92
N ALA A 93 -9.51 9.60 -11.44
CA ALA A 93 -8.34 8.79 -11.71
C ALA A 93 -7.76 8.17 -10.43
N ALA A 94 -7.62 8.95 -9.36
CA ALA A 94 -7.14 8.47 -8.06
C ALA A 94 -8.08 7.41 -7.44
N ARG A 95 -9.40 7.60 -7.56
CA ARG A 95 -10.38 6.61 -7.11
C ARG A 95 -10.24 5.31 -7.89
N ARG A 96 -10.23 5.40 -9.22
CA ARG A 96 -10.12 4.24 -10.11
C ARG A 96 -8.81 3.47 -9.89
N LEU A 97 -7.70 4.17 -9.69
CA LEU A 97 -6.40 3.58 -9.37
C LEU A 97 -6.48 2.74 -8.09
N LEU A 98 -7.03 3.30 -7.01
CA LEU A 98 -7.21 2.57 -5.75
C LEU A 98 -8.13 1.36 -5.91
N ASP A 99 -9.27 1.52 -6.58
CA ASP A 99 -10.24 0.44 -6.74
C ASP A 99 -9.64 -0.74 -7.50
N VAL A 100 -8.90 -0.48 -8.58
CA VAL A 100 -8.20 -1.50 -9.37
C VAL A 100 -7.09 -2.18 -8.55
N CYS A 101 -6.24 -1.41 -7.87
CA CYS A 101 -5.13 -1.96 -7.10
C CYS A 101 -5.61 -2.77 -5.87
N TYR A 102 -6.69 -2.34 -5.22
CA TYR A 102 -7.32 -3.11 -4.16
C TYR A 102 -7.95 -4.39 -4.70
N ALA A 103 -8.70 -4.33 -5.81
CA ALA A 103 -9.27 -5.52 -6.42
C ALA A 103 -8.20 -6.57 -6.78
N ARG A 104 -7.03 -6.13 -7.29
CA ARG A 104 -5.90 -7.01 -7.57
C ARG A 104 -5.32 -7.64 -6.31
N SER A 105 -5.16 -6.84 -5.25
CA SER A 105 -4.65 -7.33 -3.97
C SER A 105 -5.60 -8.32 -3.29
N ASP A 106 -6.90 -8.06 -3.37
CA ASP A 106 -7.93 -8.91 -2.78
C ASP A 106 -8.10 -10.21 -3.58
N ALA A 107 -7.89 -10.18 -4.90
CA ALA A 107 -7.82 -11.40 -5.72
C ALA A 107 -6.64 -12.29 -5.31
N TRP A 108 -5.45 -11.71 -5.14
CA TRP A 108 -4.29 -12.45 -4.65
C TRP A 108 -4.54 -13.04 -3.26
N GLU A 109 -5.16 -12.29 -2.36
CA GLU A 109 -5.46 -12.75 -1.00
C GLU A 109 -6.39 -13.97 -1.01
N LYS A 110 -7.41 -13.97 -1.88
CA LYS A 110 -8.32 -15.11 -2.08
C LYS A 110 -7.59 -16.38 -2.52
N GLU A 111 -6.64 -16.23 -3.43
CA GLU A 111 -5.86 -17.35 -3.98
C GLU A 111 -4.82 -17.89 -2.98
N ASN A 112 -4.37 -17.07 -2.04
CA ASN A 112 -3.29 -17.39 -1.09
C ASN A 112 -3.77 -17.69 0.34
N GLY A 113 -5.08 -17.92 0.50
CA GLY A 113 -5.69 -18.40 1.74
C GLY A 113 -5.98 -17.30 2.77
N GLY A 114 -5.99 -16.04 2.36
CA GLY A 114 -6.36 -14.94 3.25
C GLY A 114 -7.88 -14.89 3.48
N THR A 115 -8.26 -14.62 4.73
CA THR A 115 -9.67 -14.43 5.08
C THR A 115 -10.08 -13.04 4.61
N ILE A 116 -10.85 -12.94 3.52
CA ILE A 116 -11.36 -11.64 3.04
C ILE A 116 -12.25 -11.04 4.13
N TYR A 117 -11.78 -9.98 4.79
CA TYR A 117 -12.62 -9.18 5.66
C TYR A 117 -13.39 -8.21 4.77
N VAL A 118 -14.62 -8.59 4.39
CA VAL A 118 -15.55 -7.68 3.72
C VAL A 118 -15.72 -6.44 4.59
N ARG A 119 -15.37 -5.27 4.04
CA ARG A 119 -15.60 -3.96 4.69
C ARG A 119 -17.07 -3.62 4.75
#